data_AF-A0A0K8QM11-F1
#
_entry.id   AF-A0A0K8QM11-F1
#
_cell.length_a   1.000
_cell.length_b   1.000
_cell.length_c   1.000
_cell.angle_alpha   90.00
_cell.angle_beta   90.00
_cell.angle_gamma   90.00
#
_symmetry.space_group_name_H-M   'P 1'
#
loop_
_entity.id
_entity.type
_entity.pdbx_description
1 polymer ?
#
loop_
_entity_poly.entity_id
_entity_poly.type
_entity_poly.pdbx_seq_one_letter_code
_entity_poly.pdbx_strand_id
1 'polypeptide(L)' 'MQRWLKLPDGRFIDANSIVYVGKPESFPRLDEDGNDLGPGVAVLLGTGFAREQQISVAGSRDEMMALLKALMGVGAPPA' A
#
# COMPACT_ATOMS: atom_id res chain seq x y z
N MET A 1 -9.07 4.57 -18.77
CA MET A 1 -9.31 5.52 -17.66
C MET A 1 -8.21 5.30 -16.64
N GLN A 2 -7.35 6.28 -16.38
CA GLN A 2 -6.29 6.16 -15.37
C GLN A 2 -6.92 6.18 -13.97
N ARG A 3 -6.45 5.31 -13.06
CA ARG A 3 -7.00 5.18 -11.70
C ARG A 3 -5.90 5.46 -10.70
N TRP A 4 -5.79 6.70 -10.26
CA TRP A 4 -4.78 7.11 -9.28
C TRP A 4 -5.12 6.58 -7.88
N LEU A 5 -4.15 5.93 -7.25
CA LEU A 5 -4.23 5.46 -5.87
C LEU A 5 -3.21 6.22 -5.02
N LYS A 6 -3.67 6.71 -3.86
CA LYS A 6 -2.80 7.27 -2.84
C LYS A 6 -2.24 6.15 -1.97
N LEU A 7 -0.92 6.10 -1.84
CA LEU A 7 -0.21 5.20 -0.94
C LEU A 7 -0.23 5.78 0.49
N PRO A 8 -0.07 4.93 1.52
CA PRO A 8 0.03 5.36 2.92
C PRO A 8 1.17 6.37 3.17
N ASP A 9 2.26 6.28 2.42
CA ASP A 9 3.37 7.23 2.48
C ASP A 9 3.12 8.56 1.73
N GLY A 10 1.92 8.74 1.17
CA GLY A 10 1.50 9.95 0.48
C GLY A 10 1.82 9.99 -1.02
N ARG A 11 2.57 9.02 -1.56
CA ARG A 11 2.81 8.93 -3.01
C ARG A 11 1.54 8.55 -3.76
N PHE A 12 1.48 8.87 -5.05
CA PHE A 12 0.39 8.45 -5.93
C PHE A 12 0.90 7.50 -7.01
N ILE A 13 0.17 6.43 -7.29
CA ILE A 13 0.49 5.47 -8.36
C ILE A 13 -0.74 5.18 -9.21
N ASP A 14 -0.55 4.93 -10.50
CA ASP A 14 -1.64 4.47 -11.36
C ASP A 14 -1.91 2.98 -11.08
N ALA A 15 -3.11 2.68 -10.61
CA ALA A 15 -3.54 1.32 -10.29
C ALA A 15 -3.44 0.39 -11.50
N ASN A 16 -3.59 0.91 -12.71
CA ASN A 16 -3.50 0.11 -13.93
C ASN A 16 -2.07 -0.35 -14.23
N SER A 17 -1.07 0.24 -13.58
CA SER A 17 0.34 -0.18 -13.72
C SER A 17 0.71 -1.29 -12.72
N ILE A 18 -0.15 -1.61 -11.74
CA ILE A 18 0.16 -2.64 -10.74
C ILE A 18 -0.10 -4.01 -11.36
N VAL A 19 0.97 -4.79 -11.51
CA VAL A 19 0.93 -6.15 -12.07
C VAL A 19 1.11 -7.23 -11.00
N TYR A 20 1.59 -6.87 -9.82
CA TYR A 20 1.86 -7.80 -8.73
C TYR A 20 1.60 -7.16 -7.37
N VAL A 21 0.97 -7.93 -6.47
CA VAL A 21 0.81 -7.60 -5.06
C VAL A 21 1.45 -8.73 -4.26
N GLY A 22 2.50 -8.38 -3.51
CA GLY A 22 3.22 -9.30 -2.66
C GLY A 22 2.43 -9.70 -1.43
N LYS A 23 2.92 -10.74 -0.75
CA LYS A 23 2.38 -11.16 0.53
C LYS A 23 2.52 -10.00 1.54
N PRO A 24 1.46 -9.68 2.31
CA PRO A 24 1.58 -8.71 3.39
C PRO A 24 2.47 -9.25 4.51
N GLU A 25 3.40 -8.42 4.95
CA GLU A 25 4.31 -8.68 6.08
C GLU A 25 3.96 -7.75 7.23
N SER A 26 3.90 -8.28 8.45
CA SER A 26 3.59 -7.50 9.65
C SER A 26 4.84 -7.30 10.49
N PHE A 27 5.00 -6.10 11.05
CA PHE A 27 6.14 -5.74 11.87
C PHE A 27 5.70 -4.83 13.03
N PRO A 28 6.38 -4.86 14.19
CA PRO A 28 6.09 -3.93 15.28
C PRO A 28 6.46 -2.50 14.86
N ARG A 29 5.57 -1.54 15.10
CA ARG A 29 5.82 -0.12 14.84
C ARG A 29 5.87 0.61 16.18
N LEU A 30 6.96 1.30 16.43
CA LEU A 30 7.14 2.13 17.61
C LEU A 30 7.11 3.61 17.21
N ASP A 31 6.60 4.47 18.09
CA ASP A 31 6.79 5.91 17.95
C ASP A 31 8.21 6.35 18.37
N GLU A 32 8.49 7.64 18.27
CA GLU A 32 9.79 8.22 18.64
C GLU A 32 10.10 8.08 20.14
N ASP A 33 9.07 7.91 20.97
CA ASP A 33 9.15 7.73 22.41
C ASP A 33 9.21 6.24 22.83
N GLY A 34 9.16 5.32 21.86
CA GLY A 34 9.23 3.88 22.08
C GLY A 34 7.89 3.23 22.47
N ASN A 35 6.77 3.92 22.35
CA ASN A 35 5.44 3.35 22.57
C ASN A 35 5.00 2.53 21.36
N ASP A 36 4.22 1.48 21.64
CA ASP A 36 3.63 0.63 20.60
C ASP A 36 2.53 1.38 19.85
N LEU A 37 2.75 1.63 18.55
CA LEU A 37 1.76 2.19 17.62
C LEU A 37 0.89 1.10 16.97
N GLY A 38 1.07 -0.16 17.38
CA GLY A 38 0.41 -1.33 16.83
C GLY A 38 1.18 -1.95 15.67
N PRO A 39 0.66 -3.05 15.10
CA PRO A 39 1.31 -3.76 14.02
C PRO A 39 1.27 -2.95 12.72
N GLY A 40 2.46 -2.58 12.23
CA GLY A 40 2.65 -2.09 10.87
C GLY A 40 2.49 -3.23 9.86
N VAL A 41 2.03 -2.89 8.66
CA VAL A 41 1.89 -3.82 7.54
C VAL A 41 2.64 -3.26 6.35
N ALA A 42 3.50 -4.08 5.74
CA ALA A 42 4.20 -3.80 4.50
C ALA A 42 3.74 -4.74 3.39
N VAL A 43 3.59 -4.21 2.18
CA VAL A 43 3.29 -4.96 0.97
C VAL A 43 4.20 -4.48 -0.15
N LEU A 44 4.73 -5.44 -0.90
CA LEU A 44 5.49 -5.16 -2.11
C LEU A 44 4.53 -5.03 -3.30
N LEU A 45 4.57 -3.91 -4.01
CA LEU A 45 3.79 -3.70 -5.24
C LEU A 45 4.74 -3.72 -6.44
N GLY A 46 4.45 -4.55 -7.43
CA GLY A 46 5.12 -4.52 -8.72
C GLY A 46 4.36 -3.61 -9.68
N THR A 47 4.98 -2.51 -10.12
CA THR A 47 4.45 -1.61 -11.15
C THR A 47 4.84 -2.03 -12.58
N GLY A 48 5.53 -3.16 -12.70
CA GLY A 48 5.83 -3.86 -13.95
C GLY A 48 6.50 -5.21 -13.67
N PHE A 49 6.89 -5.93 -14.73
CA PHE A 49 7.44 -7.28 -14.62
C PHE A 49 8.93 -7.31 -14.26
N ALA A 50 9.64 -6.20 -14.49
CA ALA A 50 11.05 -6.09 -14.13
C ALA A 50 11.21 -5.98 -12.60
N ARG A 51 12.27 -6.57 -12.05
CA ARG A 51 12.50 -6.60 -10.60
C ARG A 51 12.70 -5.20 -10.01
N GLU A 52 13.25 -4.30 -10.81
CA GLU A 52 13.55 -2.92 -10.46
C GLU A 52 12.27 -2.05 -10.35
N GLN A 53 11.14 -2.56 -10.82
CA GLN A 53 9.84 -1.89 -10.80
C GLN A 53 8.97 -2.38 -9.63
N GLN A 54 9.62 -2.69 -8.50
CA GLN A 54 8.96 -3.08 -7.27
C GLN A 54 9.11 -1.98 -6.23
N ILE A 55 7.99 -1.61 -5.61
CA ILE A 55 7.96 -0.62 -4.53
C ILE A 55 7.49 -1.30 -3.25
N SER A 56 8.18 -1.04 -2.15
CA SER A 56 7.68 -1.41 -0.83
C SER A 56 6.77 -0.30 -0.32
N VAL A 57 5.60 -0.69 0.18
CA VAL A 57 4.59 0.20 0.75
C VAL A 57 4.30 -0.28 2.15
N ALA A 58 4.50 0.59 3.12
CA ALA A 58 4.26 0.30 4.52
C ALA A 58 3.27 1.30 5.11
N GLY A 59 2.41 0.83 6.00
CA GLY A 59 1.43 1.65 6.71
C GLY A 59 0.82 0.90 7.89
N SER A 60 -0.18 1.50 8.51
CA SER A 60 -1.04 0.79 9.45
C SER A 60 -1.89 -0.27 8.73
N ARG A 61 -2.44 -1.21 9.50
CA ARG A 61 -3.35 -2.22 8.97
C ARG A 61 -4.56 -1.61 8.23
N ASP A 62 -5.11 -0.53 8.76
CA ASP A 62 -6.31 0.12 8.18
C ASP A 62 -5.99 0.82 6.87
N GLU A 63 -4.86 1.51 6.78
CA GLU A 63 -4.39 2.14 5.53
C GLU A 63 -4.11 1.11 4.45
N MET A 64 -3.48 -0.02 4.81
CA MET A 64 -3.20 -1.09 3.85
C MET A 64 -4.49 -1.79 3.38
N MET A 65 -5.46 -2.00 4.27
CA MET A 65 -6.77 -2.53 3.90
C MET A 65 -7.53 -1.57 2.98
N ALA A 66 -7.46 -0.26 3.22
CA ALA A 66 -8.06 0.74 2.34
C ALA A 66 -7.39 0.73 0.95
N LEU A 67 -6.05 0.68 0.89
CA LEU A 67 -5.31 0.58 -0.37
C LEU A 67 -5.71 -0.66 -1.18
N LEU A 68 -5.76 -1.83 -0.54
CA LEU A 68 -6.13 -3.09 -1.22
C LEU A 68 -7.59 -3.07 -1.71
N LYS A 69 -8.52 -2.50 -0.94
CA LYS A 69 -9.91 -2.32 -1.38
C LYS A 69 -10.02 -1.37 -2.58
N ALA A 70 -9.27 -0.27 -2.56
CA ALA A 70 -9.22 0.68 -3.67
C ALA A 70 -8.58 0.06 -4.92
N LEU A 71 -7.57 -0.80 -4.75
CA LEU A 71 -6.96 -1.57 -5.82
C LEU A 71 -7.96 -2.51 -6.49
N MET A 72 -8.74 -3.25 -5.71
CA MET A 72 -9.78 -4.17 -6.20
C MET A 72 -10.99 -3.44 -6.82
N GLY A 73 -11.03 -2.11 -6.80
CA GLY A 73 -12.16 -1.33 -7.31
C GLY A 73 -13.41 -1.39 -6.42
N VAL A 74 -13.30 -1.93 -5.21
CA VAL A 74 -14.41 -2.06 -4.23
C VAL A 74 -14.54 -0.79 -3.37
N GLY A 75 -13.58 0.12 -3.46
CA GLY A 75 -13.57 1.39 -2.75
C GLY A 75 -13.14 2.54 -3.65
N ALA A 76 -13.96 2.87 -4.65
CA ALA A 76 -13.92 4.23 -5.17
C ALA A 76 -14.54 5.14 -4.09
N PRO A 77 -13.84 6.17 -3.58
CA PRO A 77 -14.55 7.26 -2.91
C PRO A 77 -15.50 7.87 -3.95
N PRO A 78 -16.76 8.18 -3.60
CA PRO A 78 -17.60 8.99 -4.47
C PRO A 78 -16.90 10.34 -4.73
N ALA A 79 -17.10 10.82 -5.96
CA ALA A 79 -16.53 12.05 -6.51
C ALA A 79 -16.73 13.29 -5.64
#